data_AF-V5FQW9-F1
#
_entry.id   AF-V5FQW9-F1
#
_cell.length_a   1.000
_cell.length_b   1.000
_cell.length_c   1.000
_cell.angle_alpha   90.00
_cell.angle_beta   90.00
_cell.angle_gamma   90.00
#
_symmetry.space_group_name_H-M   'P 1'
#
loop_
_entity.id
_entity.type
_entity.pdbx_description
1 polymer ?
#
loop_
_entity_poly.entity_id
_entity_poly.type
_entity_poly.pdbx_seq_one_letter_code
_entity_poly.pdbx_strand_id
1 'polypeptide(L)'
;TKLDKDLFQKTLNIAYLSLTDVKPALVLPLIRKYLLKLDNFKPVQHEDENTTIIFLNPQNVAAWSDFPPKTQSALKDVSVEESNLKSRDVTLKYDNFNAETVLKAVLPPDKEGLSSFTKIGHIVHVNLREHLLPYKELIGEVLFDKIPGCRSVVNKTNAIDNTYRNFQMEVLKGEDDMLTTVKEN
;
A
#
# COMPACT_ATOMS: atom_id res chain seq x y z
N THR A 1 14.80 -5.14 17.82
CA THR A 1 14.88 -5.95 16.58
C THR A 1 14.81 -4.98 15.41
N LYS A 2 15.86 -4.88 14.58
CA LYS A 2 15.87 -3.95 13.44
C LYS A 2 15.09 -4.56 12.27
N LEU A 3 14.40 -3.73 11.50
CA LEU A 3 13.64 -4.15 10.33
C LEU A 3 14.58 -4.40 9.14
N ASP A 4 14.70 -5.65 8.70
CA ASP A 4 15.44 -5.99 7.49
C ASP A 4 14.59 -5.73 6.25
N LYS A 5 14.71 -4.50 5.72
CA LYS A 5 13.99 -4.04 4.52
C LYS A 5 14.34 -4.85 3.26
N ASP A 6 15.48 -5.52 3.24
CA ASP A 6 15.92 -6.32 2.09
C ASP A 6 15.13 -7.62 1.92
N LEU A 7 14.60 -8.18 3.02
CA LEU A 7 13.73 -9.36 2.98
C LEU A 7 12.41 -9.12 2.25
N PHE A 8 12.06 -7.85 2.01
CA PHE A 8 10.88 -7.46 1.25
C PHE A 8 11.11 -7.41 -0.25
N GLN A 9 12.32 -7.72 -0.75
CA GLN A 9 12.53 -7.86 -2.18
C GLN A 9 11.80 -9.10 -2.69
N LYS A 10 10.73 -8.88 -3.46
CA LYS A 10 9.91 -9.95 -4.02
C LYS A 10 9.74 -9.75 -5.51
N THR A 11 10.22 -10.70 -6.29
CA THR A 11 9.97 -10.76 -7.73
C THR A 11 8.65 -11.48 -7.97
N LEU A 12 7.70 -10.78 -8.59
CA LEU A 12 6.40 -11.33 -8.96
C LEU A 12 6.23 -11.24 -10.46
N ASN A 13 5.69 -12.29 -11.06
CA ASN A 13 5.26 -12.27 -12.45
C ASN A 13 3.89 -11.57 -12.51
N ILE A 14 3.85 -10.39 -13.13
CA ILE A 14 2.66 -9.55 -13.20
C ILE A 14 2.24 -9.39 -14.65
N ALA A 15 0.94 -9.62 -14.91
CA ALA A 15 0.35 -9.38 -16.21
C ALA A 15 0.24 -7.86 -16.48
N TYR A 16 0.60 -7.46 -17.68
CA TYR A 16 0.54 -6.08 -18.14
C TYR A 16 -0.01 -6.00 -19.57
N LEU A 17 -0.71 -4.91 -19.86
CA LEU A 17 -1.20 -4.59 -21.20
C LEU A 17 -0.20 -3.67 -21.88
N SER A 18 0.30 -4.08 -23.04
CA SER A 18 1.14 -3.28 -23.92
C SER A 18 0.25 -2.62 -24.98
N LEU A 19 -0.04 -1.34 -24.80
CA LEU A 19 -0.83 -0.53 -25.73
C LEU A 19 0.12 0.18 -26.70
N THR A 20 0.13 -0.20 -27.96
CA THR A 20 0.92 0.44 -29.01
C THR A 20 -0.01 1.23 -29.92
N ASP A 21 0.23 2.53 -30.09
CA ASP A 21 -0.60 3.46 -30.89
C ASP A 21 -2.03 3.68 -30.36
N VAL A 22 -2.35 3.17 -29.17
CA VAL A 22 -3.67 3.31 -28.53
C VAL A 22 -3.63 4.36 -27.43
N LYS A 23 -4.62 5.26 -27.42
CA LYS A 23 -4.74 6.27 -26.36
C LYS A 23 -5.06 5.62 -25.02
N PRO A 24 -4.19 5.71 -23.99
CA PRO A 24 -4.47 5.13 -22.68
C PRO A 24 -5.70 5.75 -22.03
N ALA A 25 -6.11 6.96 -22.41
CA ALA A 25 -7.33 7.62 -21.94
C ALA A 25 -8.63 6.84 -22.26
N LEU A 26 -8.64 6.01 -23.30
CA LEU A 26 -9.79 5.17 -23.65
C LEU A 26 -9.80 3.85 -22.85
N VAL A 27 -8.61 3.29 -22.61
CA VAL A 27 -8.44 2.01 -21.92
C VAL A 27 -8.54 2.17 -20.40
N LEU A 28 -7.93 3.23 -19.85
CA LEU A 28 -7.93 3.55 -18.42
C LEU A 28 -9.30 3.48 -17.75
N PRO A 29 -10.39 4.12 -18.25
CA PRO A 29 -11.69 4.05 -17.59
C PRO A 29 -12.26 2.62 -17.53
N LEU A 30 -11.91 1.75 -18.49
CA LEU A 30 -12.36 0.36 -18.53
C LEU A 30 -11.62 -0.52 -17.51
N ILE A 31 -10.31 -0.32 -17.40
CA ILE A 31 -9.44 -1.17 -16.56
C ILE A 31 -9.01 -0.53 -15.23
N ARG A 32 -9.50 0.68 -14.91
CA ARG A 32 -9.14 1.42 -13.68
C ARG A 32 -9.31 0.60 -12.40
N LYS A 33 -10.30 -0.31 -12.39
CA LYS A 33 -10.59 -1.21 -11.27
C LYS A 33 -9.60 -2.37 -11.14
N TYR A 34 -8.97 -2.74 -12.25
CA TYR A 34 -8.05 -3.86 -12.36
C TYR A 34 -6.57 -3.44 -12.32
N LEU A 35 -6.27 -2.14 -12.25
CA LEU A 35 -4.90 -1.64 -12.13
C LEU A 35 -4.22 -2.16 -10.86
N LEU A 36 -2.93 -2.47 -10.97
CA LEU A 36 -2.10 -2.80 -9.82
C LEU A 36 -1.87 -1.58 -8.94
N LYS A 37 -2.60 -1.49 -7.83
CA LYS A 37 -2.43 -0.43 -6.84
C LYS A 37 -1.41 -0.86 -5.79
N LEU A 38 -0.19 -0.37 -5.91
CA LEU A 38 0.86 -0.53 -4.92
C LEU A 38 1.41 0.86 -4.55
N ASP A 39 1.91 0.98 -3.33
CA ASP A 39 2.62 2.19 -2.90
C ASP A 39 3.84 2.42 -3.79
N ASN A 40 4.10 3.68 -4.14
CA ASN A 40 5.24 4.09 -4.96
C ASN A 40 5.43 3.31 -6.28
N PHE A 41 4.38 2.65 -6.78
CA PHE A 41 4.39 1.93 -8.05
C PHE A 41 3.49 2.67 -9.03
N LYS A 42 4.01 2.98 -10.21
CA LYS A 42 3.23 3.56 -11.29
C LYS A 42 2.61 2.40 -12.10
N PRO A 43 1.29 2.14 -11.99
CA PRO A 43 0.65 1.09 -12.77
C PRO A 43 0.66 1.38 -14.27
N VAL A 44 0.74 2.65 -14.65
CA VAL A 44 0.87 3.08 -16.05
C VAL A 44 2.29 3.57 -16.26
N GLN A 45 3.00 2.95 -17.19
CA GLN A 45 4.37 3.27 -17.56
C GLN A 45 4.41 3.50 -19.07
N HIS A 46 5.18 4.49 -19.52
CA HIS A 46 5.40 4.71 -20.94
C HIS A 46 6.75 4.09 -21.30
N GLU A 47 6.75 3.07 -22.16
CA GLU A 47 7.99 2.43 -22.63
C GLU A 47 8.57 3.22 -23.80
N ASP A 48 7.72 3.76 -24.68
CA ASP A 48 8.10 4.58 -25.86
C ASP A 48 7.10 5.74 -26.07
N GLU A 49 7.38 6.64 -27.04
CA GLU A 49 6.47 7.73 -27.45
C GLU A 49 5.06 7.23 -27.83
N ASN A 50 4.95 6.01 -28.38
CA ASN A 50 3.67 5.41 -28.78
C ASN A 50 3.31 4.14 -27.99
N THR A 51 4.13 3.69 -27.03
CA THR A 51 3.89 2.44 -26.27
C THR A 51 3.63 2.73 -24.80
N THR A 52 2.41 2.43 -24.34
CA THR A 52 2.02 2.54 -22.93
C THR A 52 1.80 1.15 -22.33
N ILE A 53 2.51 0.85 -21.26
CA ILE A 53 2.38 -0.37 -20.46
C ILE A 53 1.46 -0.11 -19.27
N ILE A 54 0.50 -1.00 -19.06
CA ILE A 54 -0.41 -0.94 -17.91
C ILE A 54 -0.37 -2.24 -17.13
N PHE A 55 0.15 -2.18 -15.90
CA PHE A 55 0.20 -3.31 -14.98
C PHE A 55 -1.16 -3.59 -14.34
N LEU A 56 -1.58 -4.85 -14.42
CA LEU A 56 -2.84 -5.33 -13.87
C LEU A 56 -2.61 -6.03 -12.53
N ASN A 57 -3.63 -6.02 -11.68
CA ASN A 57 -3.60 -6.71 -10.41
C ASN A 57 -3.78 -8.23 -10.66
N PRO A 58 -2.79 -9.07 -10.34
CA PRO A 58 -2.85 -10.51 -10.59
C PRO A 58 -3.95 -11.21 -9.79
N GLN A 59 -4.47 -10.60 -8.71
CA GLN A 59 -5.61 -11.14 -7.95
C GLN A 59 -6.95 -10.96 -8.67
N ASN A 60 -7.05 -9.99 -9.57
CA ASN A 60 -8.29 -9.69 -10.28
C ASN A 60 -8.26 -10.16 -11.73
N VAL A 61 -7.12 -10.01 -12.40
CA VAL A 61 -6.96 -10.34 -13.82
C VAL A 61 -5.57 -10.91 -14.03
N ALA A 62 -5.50 -12.19 -14.35
CA ALA A 62 -4.27 -12.86 -14.74
C ALA A 62 -4.27 -13.20 -16.25
N ALA A 63 -5.45 -13.50 -16.80
CA ALA A 63 -5.66 -13.82 -18.20
C ALA A 63 -6.70 -12.89 -18.85
N TRP A 64 -6.70 -12.83 -20.18
CA TRP A 64 -7.68 -12.06 -20.93
C TRP A 64 -9.13 -12.51 -20.63
N SER A 65 -9.30 -13.80 -20.34
CA SER A 65 -10.59 -14.40 -19.98
C SER A 65 -11.16 -13.92 -18.63
N ASP A 66 -10.34 -13.35 -17.74
CA ASP A 66 -10.83 -12.78 -16.48
C ASP A 66 -11.57 -11.45 -16.68
N PHE A 67 -11.36 -10.80 -17.83
CA PHE A 67 -12.11 -9.59 -18.14
C PHE A 67 -13.58 -9.92 -18.42
N PRO A 68 -14.53 -9.12 -17.91
CA PRO A 68 -15.94 -9.26 -18.29
C PRO A 68 -16.11 -9.14 -19.81
N PRO A 69 -17.08 -9.84 -20.43
CA PRO A 69 -17.31 -9.75 -21.88
C PRO A 69 -17.58 -8.32 -22.35
N LYS A 70 -18.22 -7.48 -21.51
CA LYS A 70 -18.40 -6.04 -21.78
C LYS A 70 -17.06 -5.29 -21.89
N THR A 71 -16.11 -5.61 -21.02
CA THR A 71 -14.77 -5.01 -21.01
C THR A 71 -13.95 -5.53 -22.19
N GLN A 72 -14.02 -6.83 -22.50
CA GLN A 72 -13.33 -7.40 -23.66
C GLN A 72 -13.80 -6.77 -24.97
N SER A 73 -15.11 -6.59 -25.17
CA SER A 73 -15.63 -5.92 -26.37
C SER A 73 -15.17 -4.47 -26.45
N ALA A 74 -15.17 -3.74 -25.32
CA ALA A 74 -14.69 -2.36 -25.29
C ALA A 74 -13.17 -2.25 -25.51
N LEU A 75 -12.39 -3.23 -25.04
CA LEU A 75 -10.95 -3.30 -25.31
C LEU A 75 -10.66 -3.64 -26.78
N LYS A 76 -11.43 -4.55 -27.39
CA LYS A 76 -11.34 -4.84 -28.83
C LYS A 76 -11.69 -3.64 -29.70
N ASP A 77 -12.68 -2.84 -29.29
CA ASP A 77 -13.08 -1.61 -29.99
C ASP A 77 -11.93 -0.58 -30.06
N VAL A 78 -11.07 -0.58 -29.03
CA VAL A 78 -9.86 0.27 -28.96
C VAL A 78 -8.60 -0.43 -29.45
N SER A 79 -8.73 -1.49 -30.26
CA SER A 79 -7.62 -2.27 -30.83
C SER A 79 -6.70 -2.94 -29.80
N VAL A 80 -7.25 -3.33 -28.65
CA VAL A 80 -6.55 -4.10 -27.62
C VAL A 80 -7.09 -5.51 -27.60
N GLU A 81 -6.20 -6.48 -27.80
CA GLU A 81 -6.53 -7.90 -27.82
C GLU A 81 -5.70 -8.68 -26.80
N GLU A 82 -5.96 -9.98 -26.69
CA GLU A 82 -5.19 -10.89 -25.83
C GLU A 82 -3.69 -10.86 -26.15
N SER A 83 -3.32 -10.64 -27.42
CA SER A 83 -1.93 -10.49 -27.87
C SER A 83 -1.18 -9.31 -27.20
N ASN A 84 -1.91 -8.31 -26.71
CA ASN A 84 -1.35 -7.17 -25.97
C ASN A 84 -1.12 -7.49 -24.49
N LEU A 85 -1.75 -8.55 -23.96
CA LEU A 85 -1.56 -9.01 -22.60
C LEU A 85 -0.28 -9.84 -22.52
N LYS A 86 0.71 -9.32 -21.83
CA LYS A 86 2.00 -9.98 -21.59
C LYS A 86 2.23 -10.09 -20.09
N SER A 87 3.19 -10.89 -19.67
CA SER A 87 3.63 -10.91 -18.27
C SER A 87 5.10 -10.54 -18.17
N ARG A 88 5.45 -9.80 -17.12
CA ARG A 88 6.83 -9.36 -16.84
C ARG A 88 7.11 -9.52 -15.36
N ASP A 89 8.36 -9.85 -15.08
CA ASP A 89 8.83 -9.95 -13.71
C ASP A 89 9.06 -8.54 -13.16
N VAL A 90 8.27 -8.20 -12.15
CA VAL A 90 8.37 -6.93 -11.43
C VAL A 90 9.00 -7.21 -10.08
N THR A 91 10.13 -6.56 -9.82
CA THR A 91 10.79 -6.61 -8.51
C THR A 91 10.17 -5.56 -7.59
N LEU A 92 9.33 -6.01 -6.66
CA LEU A 92 8.79 -5.17 -5.61
C LEU A 92 9.79 -5.06 -4.46
N LYS A 93 9.95 -3.87 -3.93
CA LYS A 93 10.81 -3.58 -2.77
C LYS A 93 9.97 -3.22 -1.56
N TYR A 94 10.61 -3.09 -0.40
CA TYR A 94 9.98 -2.60 0.84
C TYR A 94 9.03 -1.44 0.57
N ASP A 95 9.47 -0.45 -0.20
CA ASP A 95 8.73 0.77 -0.54
C ASP A 95 7.36 0.53 -1.20
N ASN A 96 7.19 -0.59 -1.91
CA ASN A 96 5.96 -0.94 -2.61
C ASN A 96 4.89 -1.60 -1.74
N PHE A 97 5.24 -1.98 -0.52
CA PHE A 97 4.33 -2.59 0.44
C PHE A 97 3.77 -1.52 1.38
N ASN A 98 2.48 -1.60 1.66
CA ASN A 98 1.84 -0.75 2.66
C ASN A 98 2.24 -1.20 4.08
N ALA A 99 2.00 -0.32 5.07
CA ALA A 99 2.32 -0.62 6.47
C ALA A 99 1.71 -1.94 6.95
N GLU A 100 0.44 -2.22 6.59
CA GLU A 100 -0.24 -3.43 7.02
C GLU A 100 0.43 -4.71 6.50
N THR A 101 0.81 -4.74 5.23
CA THR A 101 1.47 -5.89 4.60
C THR A 101 2.85 -6.10 5.19
N VAL A 102 3.59 -5.01 5.44
CA VAL A 102 4.90 -5.08 6.11
C VAL A 102 4.73 -5.65 7.51
N LEU A 103 3.80 -5.12 8.29
CA LEU A 103 3.54 -5.56 9.66
C LEU A 103 3.12 -7.03 9.72
N LYS A 104 2.23 -7.48 8.82
CA LYS A 104 1.86 -8.90 8.70
C LYS A 104 3.03 -9.81 8.34
N ALA A 105 4.02 -9.32 7.59
CA ALA A 105 5.19 -10.11 7.22
C ALA A 105 6.23 -10.20 8.34
N VAL A 106 6.36 -9.16 9.18
CA VAL A 106 7.35 -9.15 10.28
C VAL A 106 6.81 -9.61 11.63
N LEU A 107 5.49 -9.51 11.84
CA LEU A 107 4.84 -10.01 13.05
C LEU A 107 4.49 -11.50 12.88
N PRO A 108 4.60 -12.30 13.95
CA PRO A 108 4.23 -13.70 13.87
C PRO A 108 2.73 -13.85 13.60
N PRO A 109 2.32 -14.89 12.84
CA PRO A 109 0.92 -15.08 12.41
C PRO A 109 -0.04 -15.31 13.58
N ASP A 110 0.47 -15.73 14.74
CA ASP A 110 -0.32 -15.92 15.97
C ASP A 110 -0.59 -14.59 16.72
N LYS A 111 0.07 -13.51 16.32
CA LYS A 111 -0.02 -12.17 16.94
C LYS A 111 -0.59 -11.16 15.96
N GLU A 112 -1.70 -11.52 15.32
CA GLU A 112 -2.53 -10.57 14.59
C GLU A 112 -3.26 -9.64 15.56
N GLY A 113 -3.37 -8.36 15.20
CA GLY A 113 -4.16 -7.42 16.01
C GLY A 113 -3.54 -6.06 16.26
N LEU A 114 -2.68 -5.55 15.36
CA LEU A 114 -2.53 -4.10 15.28
C LEU A 114 -3.89 -3.55 14.84
N SER A 115 -4.70 -3.18 15.85
CA SER A 115 -5.94 -2.44 15.68
C SER A 115 -5.54 -1.17 14.95
N SER A 116 -6.02 -1.01 13.72
CA SER A 116 -5.76 0.08 12.78
C SER A 116 -5.17 1.35 13.40
N PHE A 117 -4.09 1.88 12.80
CA PHE A 117 -3.54 3.16 13.22
C PHE A 117 -4.43 4.32 12.75
N THR A 118 -4.39 5.46 13.43
CA THR A 118 -4.97 6.71 12.91
C THR A 118 -3.89 7.75 12.77
N LYS A 119 -3.99 8.57 11.72
CA LYS A 119 -3.13 9.72 11.51
C LYS A 119 -3.92 11.00 11.84
N ILE A 120 -3.33 11.84 12.69
CA ILE A 120 -3.85 13.15 13.08
C ILE A 120 -2.75 14.16 12.76
N GLY A 121 -2.88 14.89 11.66
CA GLY A 121 -1.82 15.74 11.12
C GLY A 121 -0.52 14.97 10.88
N HIS A 122 0.56 15.25 11.61
CA HIS A 122 1.83 14.50 11.52
C HIS A 122 1.98 13.36 12.53
N ILE A 123 1.01 13.18 13.42
CA ILE A 123 1.06 12.21 14.50
C ILE A 123 0.29 10.95 14.08
N VAL A 124 0.90 9.78 14.24
CA VAL A 124 0.27 8.48 14.04
C VAL A 124 0.10 7.81 15.39
N HIS A 125 -1.14 7.55 15.80
CA HIS A 125 -1.40 6.81 17.04
C HIS A 125 -1.85 5.37 16.78
N VAL A 126 -1.42 4.46 17.64
CA VAL A 126 -1.81 3.04 17.66
C VAL A 126 -2.26 2.62 19.04
N ASN A 127 -3.08 1.59 19.13
CA ASN A 127 -3.42 0.95 20.39
C ASN A 127 -2.82 -0.46 20.40
N LEU A 128 -1.65 -0.61 21.01
CA LEU A 128 -0.98 -1.89 21.12
C LEU A 128 -1.56 -2.73 22.26
N ARG A 129 -1.90 -3.99 21.96
CA ARG A 129 -2.25 -5.00 22.97
C ARG A 129 -0.98 -5.54 23.62
N GLU A 130 -1.09 -6.12 24.82
CA GLU A 130 0.06 -6.61 25.60
C GLU A 130 0.98 -7.55 24.83
N HIS A 131 0.43 -8.44 23.99
CA HIS A 131 1.22 -9.37 23.18
C HIS A 131 2.03 -8.70 22.05
N LEU A 132 1.68 -7.47 21.67
CA LEU A 132 2.37 -6.63 20.67
C LEU A 132 3.36 -5.65 21.27
N LEU A 133 3.32 -5.39 22.59
CA LEU A 133 4.27 -4.50 23.27
C LEU A 133 5.75 -4.88 23.02
N PRO A 134 6.14 -6.16 22.94
CA PRO A 134 7.52 -6.52 22.59
C PRO A 134 7.96 -6.09 21.18
N TYR A 135 7.00 -5.80 20.30
CA TYR A 135 7.22 -5.37 18.91
C TYR A 135 6.96 -3.88 18.72
N LYS A 136 6.71 -3.11 19.78
CA LYS A 136 6.31 -1.70 19.69
C LYS A 136 7.30 -0.83 18.92
N GLU A 137 8.61 -1.07 19.07
CA GLU A 137 9.64 -0.33 18.34
C GLU A 137 9.61 -0.64 16.84
N LEU A 138 9.44 -1.92 16.48
CA LEU A 138 9.32 -2.38 15.10
C LEU A 138 8.07 -1.80 14.44
N ILE A 139 6.94 -1.82 15.15
CA ILE A 139 5.68 -1.23 14.69
C ILE A 139 5.84 0.29 14.50
N GLY A 140 6.50 0.95 15.45
CA GLY A 140 6.84 2.37 15.37
C GLY A 140 7.67 2.70 14.13
N GLU A 141 8.71 1.91 13.84
CA GLU A 141 9.56 2.10 12.66
C GLU A 141 8.79 1.92 11.35
N VAL A 142 8.00 0.85 11.23
CA VAL A 142 7.22 0.59 10.02
C VAL A 142 6.22 1.70 9.76
N LEU A 143 5.47 2.15 10.78
CA LEU A 143 4.50 3.23 10.62
C LEU A 143 5.17 4.57 10.32
N PHE A 144 6.30 4.86 10.95
CA PHE A 144 7.04 6.08 10.68
C PHE A 144 7.54 6.14 9.23
N ASP A 145 8.07 5.02 8.72
CA ASP A 145 8.55 4.93 7.34
C ASP A 145 7.41 4.94 6.30
N LYS A 146 6.27 4.32 6.63
CA LYS A 146 5.20 4.05 5.66
C LYS A 146 4.11 5.08 5.62
N ILE A 147 3.93 5.88 6.66
CA ILE A 147 2.86 6.88 6.69
C ILE A 147 3.42 8.22 6.22
N PRO A 148 3.00 8.71 5.03
CA PRO A 148 3.57 9.93 4.46
C PRO A 148 3.27 11.14 5.35
N GLY A 149 4.30 11.93 5.64
CA GLY A 149 4.20 13.10 6.51
C GLY A 149 4.06 12.78 8.00
N CYS A 150 4.32 11.53 8.41
CA CYS A 150 4.46 11.17 9.82
C CYS A 150 5.77 11.74 10.39
N ARG A 151 5.69 12.37 11.56
CA ARG A 151 6.85 12.79 12.36
C ARG A 151 6.92 12.13 13.74
N SER A 152 5.80 11.57 14.19
CA SER A 152 5.69 10.95 15.51
C SER A 152 4.74 9.77 15.46
N VAL A 153 5.18 8.61 15.93
CA VAL A 153 4.34 7.43 16.13
C VAL A 153 4.21 7.19 17.62
N VAL A 154 2.97 7.12 18.10
CA VAL A 154 2.66 7.01 19.53
C VAL A 154 1.76 5.82 19.81
N ASN A 155 1.98 5.15 20.93
CA ASN A 155 1.11 4.14 21.47
C ASN A 155 0.19 4.75 22.52
N LYS A 156 -1.11 4.64 22.29
CA LYS A 156 -2.15 5.03 23.21
C LYS A 156 -2.37 3.89 24.20
N THR A 157 -2.02 4.13 25.45
CA THR A 157 -2.18 3.16 26.54
C THR A 157 -3.54 3.32 27.21
N ASN A 158 -4.09 2.23 27.75
CA ASN A 158 -5.39 2.21 28.42
C ASN A 158 -5.35 2.75 29.87
N ALA A 159 -4.22 3.30 30.32
CA ALA A 159 -4.12 3.91 31.64
C ALA A 159 -4.93 5.23 31.65
N ILE A 160 -6.09 5.20 32.33
CA ILE A 160 -6.94 6.37 32.56
C ILE A 160 -6.58 6.91 33.94
N ASP A 161 -5.84 8.01 33.98
CA ASP A 161 -5.44 8.67 35.22
C ASP A 161 -5.86 10.15 35.19
N ASN A 162 -7.17 10.41 35.07
CA ASN A 162 -7.78 11.66 35.56
C ASN A 162 -9.28 11.78 35.28
N THR A 163 -9.91 12.72 36.01
CA THR A 163 -11.30 13.21 35.91
C THR A 163 -11.73 13.62 34.49
N TYR A 164 -10.80 13.79 33.55
CA TYR A 164 -11.01 14.25 32.17
C TYR A 164 -10.74 13.20 31.07
N ARG A 165 -10.56 11.91 31.39
CA ARG A 165 -10.28 10.82 30.41
C ARG A 165 -9.11 11.14 29.45
N ASN A 166 -8.00 11.66 29.99
CA ASN A 166 -6.77 11.80 29.21
C ASN A 166 -6.12 10.42 29.06
N PHE A 167 -5.72 10.07 27.84
CA PHE A 167 -5.00 8.84 27.56
C PHE A 167 -3.50 9.10 27.66
N GLN A 168 -2.76 8.22 28.33
CA GLN A 168 -1.31 8.26 28.32
C GLN A 168 -0.79 7.78 26.96
N MET A 169 0.07 8.59 26.34
CA MET A 169 0.69 8.29 25.06
C MET A 169 2.18 8.04 25.27
N GLU A 170 2.67 6.92 24.75
CA GLU A 170 4.08 6.56 24.72
C GLU A 170 4.62 6.80 23.30
N VAL A 171 5.69 7.57 23.12
CA VAL A 171 6.34 7.71 21.81
C VAL A 171 7.07 6.41 21.46
N LEU A 172 6.68 5.81 20.34
CA LEU A 172 7.34 4.63 19.78
C LEU A 172 8.48 5.02 18.84
N LYS A 173 8.29 6.10 18.08
CA LYS A 173 9.28 6.60 17.11
C LYS A 173 9.02 8.06 16.77
N GLY A 174 10.09 8.82 16.51
CA GLY A 174 9.99 10.21 16.06
C GLY A 174 10.09 11.22 17.19
N GLU A 175 9.56 12.42 16.95
CA GLU A 175 9.64 13.55 17.87
C GLU A 175 8.55 13.47 18.96
N ASP A 176 8.84 13.92 20.18
CA ASP A 176 7.84 14.08 21.24
C ASP A 176 7.08 15.41 21.08
N ASP A 177 6.58 15.67 19.87
CA ASP A 177 5.77 16.85 19.55
C ASP A 177 4.33 16.45 19.24
N MET A 178 3.46 16.72 20.21
CA MET A 178 2.03 16.39 20.16
C MET A 178 1.15 17.56 19.68
N LEU A 179 1.76 18.69 19.27
CA LEU A 179 1.03 19.86 18.76
C LEU A 179 0.84 19.73 17.25
N THR A 180 -0.38 19.46 16.80
CA THR A 180 -0.70 19.37 15.37
C THR A 180 -1.97 20.14 15.01
N THR A 181 -2.00 20.67 13.79
CA THR A 181 -3.20 21.30 13.22
C THR A 181 -3.87 20.32 12.27
N VAL A 182 -5.16 20.08 12.46
CA VAL A 182 -5.98 19.30 11.54
C VAL A 182 -6.90 20.22 10.76
N LYS A 183 -7.12 19.91 9.48
CA LYS A 183 -8.11 20.58 8.65
C LYS A 183 -9.21 19.57 8.37
N GLU A 184 -10.27 19.62 9.16
CA GLU A 184 -11.54 18.95 8.85
C GLU A 184 -12.41 19.91 8.03
N ASN A 185 -13.06 19.39 6.99
CA ASN A 185 -14.00 20.14 6.14
C ASN A 185 -15.42 19.95 6.64
#